data_AF-A0A100IMR2-F1
#
_entry.id   AF-A0A100IMR2-F1
#
_cell.length_a   1.000
_cell.length_b   1.000
_cell.length_c   1.000
_cell.angle_alpha   90.00
_cell.angle_beta   90.00
_cell.angle_gamma   90.00
#
_symmetry.space_group_name_H-M   'P 1'
#
loop_
_entity.id
_entity.type
_entity.pdbx_description
1 polymer ?
#
loop_
_entity_poly.entity_id
_entity_poly.type
_entity_poly.pdbx_seq_one_letter_code
_entity_poly.pdbx_strand_id
1 'polypeptide(L)'
;MEGLNEDSLPRPEYPVIDELVQNPTVSPAEAVQNLLRVREVLHQERQESESPSDIDGNHTWYAMTRVVDTANITPPDQQDKLIDFIFELQRTKVIDPVTGEEPTAVDLKLWTEVPYLSIYLTDCYYFNFKPEYARQVDEDPQKEYPPSDLQEWENRNAFMAHLTRRVEYLCHILDASLYAFYSCRSAFEEGPLIEEAVRTACIWYIYAGQRVWENCQVGRLFGDEDQTPRRDMHMDRWRLWKDGLKTAQSEFLRESTQEMIRKALEEVEKAEHGK
;
A
#
# COMPACT_ATOMS: atom_id res chain seq x y z
N MET A 1 10.59 -11.59 -33.83
CA MET A 1 9.18 -11.40 -33.41
C MET A 1 9.12 -9.99 -32.87
N GLU A 2 8.32 -9.17 -33.53
CA GLU A 2 8.17 -7.75 -33.27
C GLU A 2 7.63 -7.53 -31.86
N GLY A 3 8.17 -6.51 -31.19
CA GLY A 3 7.71 -6.09 -29.86
C GLY A 3 6.24 -5.73 -29.93
N LEU A 4 5.42 -6.53 -29.24
CA LEU A 4 4.05 -6.14 -28.94
C LEU A 4 4.14 -4.87 -28.13
N ASN A 5 3.58 -3.79 -28.68
CA ASN A 5 3.43 -2.52 -28.02
C ASN A 5 2.39 -2.73 -26.89
N GLU A 6 2.85 -3.13 -25.71
CA GLU A 6 2.01 -3.44 -24.53
C GLU A 6 1.06 -2.28 -24.15
N ASP A 7 1.39 -1.05 -24.57
CA ASP A 7 0.60 0.17 -24.40
C ASP A 7 -0.65 0.25 -25.29
N SER A 8 -0.87 -0.69 -26.21
CA SER A 8 -1.98 -0.64 -27.18
C SER A 8 -3.12 -1.62 -26.92
N LEU A 9 -2.98 -2.50 -25.92
CA LEU A 9 -4.04 -3.45 -25.56
C LEU A 9 -5.05 -2.76 -24.63
N PRO A 10 -6.36 -2.81 -24.95
CA PRO A 10 -7.38 -2.27 -24.06
C PRO A 10 -7.30 -2.97 -22.69
N ARG A 11 -7.35 -2.18 -21.62
CA ARG A 11 -7.40 -2.65 -20.23
C ARG A 11 -8.81 -2.47 -19.68
N PRO A 12 -9.73 -3.44 -19.88
CA PRO A 12 -11.13 -3.28 -19.51
C PRO A 12 -11.35 -3.17 -17.99
N GLU A 13 -10.34 -3.49 -17.18
CA GLU A 13 -10.30 -3.30 -15.73
C GLU A 13 -10.21 -1.82 -15.36
N TYR A 14 -9.50 -1.02 -16.17
CA TYR A 14 -9.16 0.35 -15.79
C TYR A 14 -10.40 1.24 -15.64
N PRO A 15 -11.37 1.22 -16.58
CA PRO A 15 -12.62 1.96 -16.41
C PRO A 15 -13.39 1.57 -15.14
N VAL A 16 -13.34 0.31 -14.71
CA VAL A 16 -14.05 -0.14 -13.49
C VAL A 16 -13.45 0.51 -12.25
N ILE A 17 -12.12 0.52 -12.13
CA ILE A 17 -11.42 1.14 -11.00
C ILE A 17 -11.52 2.67 -11.05
N ASP A 18 -11.45 3.26 -12.25
CA ASP A 18 -11.56 4.70 -12.43
C ASP A 18 -12.96 5.20 -12.05
N GLU A 19 -14.01 4.48 -12.47
CA GLU A 19 -15.38 4.83 -12.12
C GLU A 19 -15.64 4.71 -10.61
N LEU A 20 -15.08 3.69 -9.95
CA LEU A 20 -15.20 3.54 -8.49
C LEU A 20 -14.75 4.79 -7.72
N VAL A 21 -13.65 5.41 -8.16
CA VAL A 21 -13.08 6.58 -7.49
C VAL A 21 -13.72 7.89 -7.97
N GLN A 22 -14.00 8.02 -9.26
CA GLN A 22 -14.52 9.27 -9.85
C GLN A 22 -16.03 9.44 -9.65
N ASN A 23 -16.79 8.34 -9.56
CA ASN A 23 -18.23 8.38 -9.40
C ASN A 23 -18.62 8.11 -7.93
N PRO A 24 -19.14 9.10 -7.20
CA PRO A 24 -19.54 8.90 -5.81
C PRO A 24 -20.65 7.87 -5.64
N THR A 25 -21.49 7.64 -6.67
CA THR A 25 -22.63 6.71 -6.59
C THR A 25 -22.24 5.24 -6.74
N VAL A 26 -21.09 4.96 -7.37
CA VAL A 26 -20.63 3.58 -7.55
C VAL A 26 -20.10 3.05 -6.22
N SER A 27 -20.66 1.92 -5.79
CA SER A 27 -20.25 1.24 -4.57
C SER A 27 -19.09 0.28 -4.83
N PRO A 28 -18.26 -0.02 -3.82
CA PRO A 28 -17.21 -1.04 -3.91
C PRO A 28 -17.74 -2.40 -4.37
N ALA A 29 -18.90 -2.83 -3.85
CA ALA A 29 -19.53 -4.09 -4.24
C ALA A 29 -19.97 -4.09 -5.71
N GLU A 30 -20.53 -2.98 -6.19
CA GLU A 30 -20.89 -2.81 -7.61
C GLU A 30 -19.64 -2.86 -8.52
N ALA A 31 -18.55 -2.21 -8.11
CA ALA A 31 -17.29 -2.27 -8.84
C ALA A 31 -16.72 -3.70 -8.90
N VAL A 32 -16.79 -4.46 -7.81
CA VAL A 32 -16.40 -5.90 -7.82
C VAL A 32 -17.26 -6.69 -8.80
N GLN A 33 -18.59 -6.50 -8.80
CA GLN A 33 -19.47 -7.18 -9.77
C GLN A 33 -19.18 -6.78 -11.21
N ASN A 34 -18.88 -5.51 -11.46
CA ASN A 34 -18.48 -5.04 -12.79
C ASN A 34 -17.15 -5.64 -13.23
N LEU A 35 -16.17 -5.75 -12.32
CA LEU A 35 -14.90 -6.41 -12.62
C LEU A 35 -15.11 -7.89 -12.99
N LEU A 36 -15.92 -8.61 -12.22
CA LEU A 36 -16.25 -10.01 -12.53
C LEU A 36 -17.05 -10.15 -13.84
N ARG A 37 -17.91 -9.19 -14.17
CA ARG A 37 -18.59 -9.19 -15.48
C ARG A 37 -17.58 -9.01 -16.63
N VAL A 38 -16.57 -8.17 -16.46
CA VAL A 38 -15.48 -8.03 -17.43
C VAL A 38 -14.73 -9.35 -17.58
N ARG A 39 -14.40 -10.03 -16.48
CA ARG A 39 -13.81 -11.38 -16.49
C ARG A 39 -14.63 -12.34 -17.36
N GLU A 40 -15.95 -12.42 -17.16
CA GLU A 40 -16.80 -13.33 -17.93
C GLU A 40 -16.81 -13.03 -19.43
N VAL A 41 -16.79 -11.74 -19.81
CA VAL A 41 -16.67 -11.34 -21.22
C VAL A 41 -15.33 -11.79 -21.80
N LEU A 42 -14.22 -11.60 -21.08
CA LEU A 42 -12.90 -12.06 -21.53
C LEU A 42 -12.86 -13.58 -21.73
N HIS A 43 -13.49 -14.36 -20.85
CA HIS A 43 -13.58 -15.82 -21.02
C HIS A 43 -14.46 -16.25 -22.19
N GLN A 44 -15.47 -15.46 -22.56
CA GLN A 44 -16.34 -15.71 -23.71
C GLN A 44 -15.66 -15.35 -25.04
N GLU A 45 -14.89 -14.27 -25.05
CA GLU A 45 -14.19 -13.75 -26.22
C GLU A 45 -12.81 -14.39 -26.43
N ARG A 46 -12.38 -15.26 -25.50
CA ARG A 46 -11.06 -15.89 -25.54
C ARG A 46 -10.79 -16.63 -26.85
N GLN A 47 -9.55 -16.54 -27.30
CA GLN A 47 -9.08 -17.36 -28.42
C GLN A 47 -8.79 -18.80 -27.94
N GLU A 48 -8.90 -19.78 -28.84
CA GLU A 48 -8.61 -21.20 -28.50
C GLU A 48 -7.17 -21.41 -27.99
N SER A 49 -6.24 -20.54 -28.38
CA SER A 49 -4.85 -20.56 -27.93
C SER A 49 -4.62 -19.93 -26.56
N GLU A 50 -5.59 -19.20 -26.00
CA GLU A 50 -5.47 -18.54 -24.70
C GLU A 50 -5.92 -19.48 -23.57
N SER A 51 -5.07 -19.63 -22.55
CA SER A 51 -5.45 -20.38 -21.37
C SER A 51 -6.43 -19.57 -20.50
N PRO A 52 -7.52 -20.17 -19.99
CA PRO A 52 -8.37 -19.55 -18.97
C PRO A 52 -7.59 -19.03 -17.75
N SER A 53 -6.52 -19.73 -17.35
CA SER A 53 -5.64 -19.29 -16.26
C SER A 53 -4.91 -17.99 -16.58
N ASP A 54 -4.52 -17.80 -17.83
CA ASP A 54 -3.79 -16.60 -18.26
C ASP A 54 -4.73 -15.40 -18.31
N ILE A 55 -5.98 -15.61 -18.69
CA ILE A 55 -7.03 -14.60 -18.64
C ILE A 55 -7.24 -14.15 -17.19
N ASP A 56 -7.45 -15.10 -16.27
CA ASP A 56 -7.67 -14.78 -14.86
C ASP A 56 -6.47 -14.10 -14.22
N GLY A 57 -5.26 -14.60 -14.53
CA GLY A 57 -4.01 -14.03 -14.06
C GLY A 57 -3.82 -12.59 -14.53
N ASN A 58 -3.91 -12.36 -15.84
CA ASN A 58 -3.76 -11.04 -16.44
C ASN A 58 -4.83 -10.05 -15.95
N HIS A 59 -6.10 -10.48 -15.92
CA HIS A 59 -7.22 -9.65 -15.48
C HIS A 59 -7.03 -9.19 -14.03
N THR A 60 -6.65 -10.12 -13.14
CA THR A 60 -6.36 -9.79 -11.74
C THR A 60 -5.12 -8.89 -11.63
N TRP A 61 -4.05 -9.16 -12.38
CA TRP A 61 -2.85 -8.34 -12.40
C TRP A 61 -3.17 -6.88 -12.78
N TYR A 62 -3.83 -6.65 -13.92
CA TYR A 62 -4.16 -5.30 -14.39
C TYR A 62 -5.12 -4.57 -13.44
N ALA A 63 -6.08 -5.27 -12.84
CA ALA A 63 -6.95 -4.69 -11.83
C ALA A 63 -6.16 -4.21 -10.59
N MET A 64 -5.26 -5.06 -10.06
CA MET A 64 -4.48 -4.72 -8.86
C MET A 64 -3.45 -3.61 -9.13
N THR A 65 -2.78 -3.64 -10.29
CA THR A 65 -1.91 -2.54 -10.73
C THR A 65 -2.68 -1.23 -10.79
N ARG A 66 -3.88 -1.21 -11.40
CA ARG A 66 -4.67 0.02 -11.48
C ARG A 66 -5.13 0.52 -10.12
N VAL A 67 -5.48 -0.37 -9.20
CA VAL A 67 -5.81 0.02 -7.81
C VAL A 67 -4.64 0.76 -7.16
N VAL A 68 -3.42 0.24 -7.28
CA VAL A 68 -2.23 0.87 -6.69
C VAL A 68 -1.87 2.17 -7.41
N ASP A 69 -1.93 2.22 -8.74
CA ASP A 69 -1.73 3.46 -9.50
C ASP A 69 -2.71 4.55 -9.09
N THR A 70 -3.98 4.17 -8.90
CA THR A 70 -5.01 5.09 -8.45
C THR A 70 -4.77 5.52 -7.00
N ALA A 71 -4.33 4.61 -6.13
CA ALA A 71 -3.95 4.94 -4.76
C ALA A 71 -2.77 5.93 -4.71
N ASN A 72 -1.79 5.83 -5.61
CA ASN A 72 -0.65 6.74 -5.69
C ASN A 72 -1.08 8.20 -5.91
N ILE A 73 -2.16 8.44 -6.67
CA ILE A 73 -2.65 9.79 -6.96
C ILE A 73 -3.85 10.21 -6.10
N THR A 74 -4.34 9.33 -5.22
CA THR A 74 -5.48 9.60 -4.34
C THR A 74 -4.98 10.02 -2.95
N PRO A 75 -5.37 11.20 -2.43
CA PRO A 75 -5.02 11.62 -1.08
C PRO A 75 -5.45 10.60 -0.02
N PRO A 76 -4.68 10.40 1.07
CA PRO A 76 -4.94 9.37 2.08
C PRO A 76 -6.38 9.34 2.61
N ASP A 77 -6.96 10.51 2.88
CA ASP A 77 -8.31 10.68 3.42
C ASP A 77 -9.43 10.31 2.43
N GLN A 78 -9.08 10.02 1.18
CA GLN A 78 -10.01 9.67 0.10
C GLN A 78 -9.82 8.23 -0.41
N GLN A 79 -8.90 7.46 0.19
CA GLN A 79 -8.59 6.10 -0.26
C GLN A 79 -9.59 5.03 0.21
N ASP A 80 -10.54 5.36 1.09
CA ASP A 80 -11.46 4.39 1.73
C ASP A 80 -12.22 3.52 0.71
N LYS A 81 -12.66 4.09 -0.43
CA LYS A 81 -13.34 3.31 -1.49
C LYS A 81 -12.46 2.23 -2.11
N LEU A 82 -11.17 2.51 -2.32
CA LEU A 82 -10.21 1.54 -2.84
C LEU A 82 -9.96 0.43 -1.82
N ILE A 83 -9.87 0.79 -0.54
CA ILE A 83 -9.74 -0.17 0.56
C ILE A 83 -10.98 -1.06 0.63
N ASP A 84 -12.18 -0.47 0.65
CA ASP A 84 -13.45 -1.21 0.65
C ASP A 84 -13.52 -2.19 -0.52
N PHE A 85 -13.10 -1.75 -1.71
CA PHE A 85 -13.09 -2.59 -2.91
C PHE A 85 -12.22 -3.83 -2.74
N ILE A 86 -11.01 -3.70 -2.19
CA ILE A 86 -10.15 -4.86 -1.91
C ILE A 86 -10.82 -5.81 -0.92
N PHE A 87 -11.43 -5.29 0.16
CA PHE A 87 -12.10 -6.15 1.15
C PHE A 87 -13.38 -6.80 0.62
N GLU A 88 -14.13 -6.14 -0.26
CA GLU A 88 -15.27 -6.74 -0.97
C GLU A 88 -14.79 -7.84 -1.95
N LEU A 89 -13.65 -7.62 -2.61
CA LEU A 89 -13.03 -8.64 -3.46
C LEU A 89 -12.65 -9.88 -2.65
N GLN A 90 -12.04 -9.69 -1.47
CA GLN A 90 -11.66 -10.80 -0.58
C GLN A 90 -12.83 -11.67 -0.13
N ARG A 91 -14.04 -11.09 -0.07
CA ARG A 91 -15.28 -11.78 0.33
C ARG A 91 -15.98 -12.48 -0.82
N THR A 92 -15.59 -12.17 -2.06
CA THR A 92 -16.28 -12.65 -3.26
C THR A 92 -15.57 -13.88 -3.83
N LYS A 93 -16.10 -15.06 -3.53
CA LYS A 93 -15.57 -16.31 -4.08
C LYS A 93 -15.90 -16.44 -5.56
N VAL A 94 -14.88 -16.68 -6.37
CA VAL A 94 -15.00 -16.90 -7.82
C VAL A 94 -14.61 -18.34 -8.10
N ILE A 95 -15.56 -19.12 -8.61
CA ILE A 95 -15.37 -20.54 -8.92
C ILE A 95 -15.24 -20.71 -10.42
N ASP A 96 -14.17 -21.37 -10.87
CA ASP A 96 -14.03 -21.79 -12.25
C ASP A 96 -15.08 -22.89 -12.53
N PRO A 97 -15.96 -22.71 -13.53
CA PRO A 97 -17.06 -23.66 -13.79
C PRO A 97 -16.58 -25.00 -14.36
N VAL A 98 -15.35 -25.08 -14.89
CA VAL A 98 -14.75 -26.29 -15.45
C VAL A 98 -14.07 -27.11 -14.36
N THR A 99 -13.29 -26.47 -13.50
CA THR A 99 -12.53 -27.16 -12.44
C THR A 99 -13.31 -27.32 -11.14
N GLY A 100 -14.28 -26.44 -10.89
CA GLY A 100 -15.00 -26.36 -9.61
C GLY A 100 -14.19 -25.70 -8.48
N GLU A 101 -13.01 -25.18 -8.78
CA GLU A 101 -12.06 -24.61 -7.82
C GLU A 101 -11.90 -23.09 -8.04
N GLU A 102 -11.34 -22.40 -7.04
CA GLU A 102 -10.97 -20.99 -7.18
C GLU A 102 -9.71 -20.85 -8.05
N PRO A 103 -9.66 -19.92 -9.02
CA PRO A 103 -8.44 -19.64 -9.78
C PRO A 103 -7.28 -19.23 -8.86
N THR A 104 -6.10 -19.82 -9.10
CA THR A 104 -4.90 -19.59 -8.28
C THR A 104 -3.71 -19.09 -9.10
N ALA A 105 -2.87 -18.25 -8.50
CA ALA A 105 -1.53 -17.94 -8.97
C ALA A 105 -0.57 -17.83 -7.79
N VAL A 106 0.66 -18.30 -7.96
CA VAL A 106 1.70 -18.30 -6.91
C VAL A 106 1.20 -19.02 -5.63
N ASP A 107 0.53 -20.16 -5.83
CA ASP A 107 -0.10 -20.97 -4.77
C ASP A 107 -1.15 -20.23 -3.90
N LEU A 108 -1.66 -19.10 -4.38
CA LEU A 108 -2.66 -18.27 -3.72
C LEU A 108 -3.88 -18.05 -4.61
N LYS A 109 -5.05 -17.87 -3.99
CA LYS A 109 -6.32 -17.59 -4.67
C LYS A 109 -6.33 -16.17 -5.22
N LEU A 110 -6.50 -16.05 -6.54
CA LEU A 110 -6.38 -14.77 -7.24
C LEU A 110 -7.27 -13.66 -6.65
N TRP A 111 -8.51 -14.01 -6.32
CA TRP A 111 -9.54 -13.05 -5.91
C TRP A 111 -9.61 -12.83 -4.40
N THR A 112 -9.56 -13.91 -3.62
CA THR A 112 -9.73 -13.81 -2.17
C THR A 112 -8.44 -13.50 -1.42
N GLU A 113 -7.30 -13.89 -1.99
CA GLU A 113 -5.97 -13.70 -1.41
C GLU A 113 -5.15 -12.62 -2.13
N VAL A 114 -5.62 -12.13 -3.28
CA VAL A 114 -5.08 -10.98 -4.04
C VAL A 114 -3.55 -10.94 -4.15
N PRO A 115 -2.88 -12.04 -4.56
CA PRO A 115 -1.42 -12.14 -4.56
C PRO A 115 -0.73 -11.03 -5.35
N TYR A 116 -1.32 -10.61 -6.48
CA TYR A 116 -0.74 -9.57 -7.33
C TYR A 116 -0.76 -8.18 -6.70
N LEU A 117 -1.67 -7.90 -5.74
CA LEU A 117 -1.61 -6.67 -4.97
C LEU A 117 -0.32 -6.61 -4.14
N SER A 118 -0.02 -7.70 -3.42
CA SER A 118 1.20 -7.81 -2.61
C SER A 118 2.47 -7.75 -3.47
N ILE A 119 2.48 -8.42 -4.62
CA ILE A 119 3.63 -8.43 -5.53
C ILE A 119 3.87 -7.01 -6.05
N TYR A 120 2.84 -6.35 -6.56
CA TYR A 120 2.98 -5.01 -7.13
C TYR A 120 3.37 -3.96 -6.08
N LEU A 121 2.78 -4.01 -4.88
CA LEU A 121 3.21 -3.15 -3.77
C LEU A 121 4.67 -3.39 -3.37
N THR A 122 5.16 -4.63 -3.44
CA THR A 122 6.57 -4.95 -3.18
C THR A 122 7.48 -4.34 -4.24
N ASP A 123 7.16 -4.52 -5.52
CA ASP A 123 7.96 -3.99 -6.64
C ASP A 123 8.01 -2.46 -6.61
N CYS A 124 6.93 -1.83 -6.17
CA CYS A 124 6.83 -0.39 -6.05
C CYS A 124 7.30 0.17 -4.70
N TYR A 125 7.79 -0.63 -3.74
CA TYR A 125 8.16 -0.12 -2.41
C TYR A 125 9.47 0.68 -2.38
N TYR A 126 10.35 0.56 -3.38
CA TYR A 126 11.61 1.30 -3.29
C TYR A 126 11.43 2.78 -3.60
N PHE A 127 11.90 3.65 -2.70
CA PHE A 127 11.98 5.10 -2.93
C PHE A 127 13.41 5.61 -2.71
N ASN A 128 13.93 6.35 -3.68
CA ASN A 128 15.25 6.96 -3.58
C ASN A 128 15.12 8.39 -3.05
N PHE A 129 15.47 8.61 -1.78
CA PHE A 129 15.48 9.96 -1.20
C PHE A 129 16.50 10.84 -1.93
N LYS A 130 16.01 11.85 -2.65
CA LYS A 130 16.83 12.76 -3.44
C LYS A 130 17.31 13.92 -2.53
N PRO A 131 18.62 14.18 -2.38
CA PRO A 131 19.13 15.29 -1.58
C PRO A 131 18.56 16.66 -1.97
N GLU A 132 18.06 16.78 -3.20
CA GLU A 132 17.47 17.99 -3.74
C GLU A 132 16.10 18.29 -3.12
N TYR A 133 15.35 17.31 -2.61
CA TYR A 133 14.03 17.56 -2.01
C TYR A 133 14.11 18.50 -0.81
N ALA A 134 15.10 18.30 0.07
CA ALA A 134 15.37 19.18 1.21
C ALA A 134 15.78 20.61 0.81
N ARG A 135 16.42 20.80 -0.35
CA ARG A 135 16.93 22.11 -0.81
C ARG A 135 15.89 22.95 -1.56
N GLN A 136 14.89 22.30 -2.13
CA GLN A 136 14.03 22.89 -3.18
C GLN A 136 13.10 24.01 -2.71
N VAL A 137 12.68 24.01 -1.44
CA VAL A 137 11.68 24.97 -0.94
C VAL A 137 12.32 26.20 -0.30
N ASP A 138 13.51 26.06 0.28
CA ASP A 138 14.25 27.19 0.85
C ASP A 138 14.73 28.15 -0.25
N GLU A 139 14.94 27.64 -1.46
CA GLU A 139 15.35 28.41 -2.63
C GLU A 139 14.17 29.06 -3.37
N ASP A 140 12.98 28.43 -3.36
CA ASP A 140 11.77 28.95 -4.00
C ASP A 140 10.50 28.63 -3.17
N PRO A 141 9.98 29.60 -2.41
CA PRO A 141 8.76 29.44 -1.62
C PRO A 141 7.49 29.14 -2.43
N GLN A 142 7.49 29.30 -3.76
CA GLN A 142 6.35 28.95 -4.61
C GLN A 142 6.35 27.47 -5.02
N LYS A 143 7.44 26.74 -4.76
CA LYS A 143 7.54 25.35 -5.13
C LYS A 143 6.72 24.47 -4.18
N GLU A 144 5.87 23.63 -4.77
CA GLU A 144 5.00 22.71 -4.05
C GLU A 144 5.82 21.66 -3.27
N TYR A 145 5.43 21.42 -2.01
CA TYR A 145 6.01 20.39 -1.16
C TYR A 145 4.89 19.60 -0.47
N PRO A 146 4.95 18.25 -0.47
CA PRO A 146 6.01 17.44 -1.07
C PRO A 146 5.96 17.47 -2.62
N PRO A 147 7.10 17.30 -3.32
CA PRO A 147 7.11 17.14 -4.77
C PRO A 147 6.30 15.90 -5.20
N SER A 148 5.79 15.89 -6.44
CA SER A 148 4.87 14.84 -6.94
C SER A 148 5.34 13.42 -6.68
N ASP A 149 6.60 13.09 -6.99
CA ASP A 149 7.16 11.75 -6.76
C ASP A 149 7.06 11.32 -5.28
N LEU A 150 7.31 12.28 -4.36
CA LEU A 150 7.22 12.03 -2.93
C LEU A 150 5.76 11.96 -2.48
N GLN A 151 4.86 12.78 -3.04
CA GLN A 151 3.44 12.70 -2.74
C GLN A 151 2.84 11.36 -3.16
N GLU A 152 3.21 10.84 -4.34
CA GLU A 152 2.80 9.52 -4.81
C GLU A 152 3.29 8.40 -3.88
N TRP A 153 4.54 8.53 -3.44
CA TRP A 153 5.15 7.62 -2.46
C TRP A 153 4.44 7.65 -1.10
N GLU A 154 4.11 8.83 -0.59
CA GLU A 154 3.38 9.03 0.66
C GLU A 154 1.96 8.44 0.56
N ASN A 155 1.25 8.69 -0.55
CA ASN A 155 -0.09 8.15 -0.78
C ASN A 155 -0.08 6.61 -0.82
N ARG A 156 0.94 6.00 -1.44
CA ARG A 156 1.11 4.54 -1.45
C ARG A 156 1.32 3.97 -0.05
N ASN A 157 2.14 4.63 0.76
CA ASN A 157 2.35 4.21 2.16
C ASN A 157 1.07 4.33 2.98
N ALA A 158 0.29 5.39 2.77
CA ALA A 158 -1.00 5.55 3.42
C ALA A 158 -1.97 4.42 3.04
N PHE A 159 -2.01 4.04 1.76
CA PHE A 159 -2.83 2.94 1.27
C PHE A 159 -2.47 1.62 1.95
N MET A 160 -1.18 1.29 2.00
CA MET A 160 -0.68 0.09 2.70
C MET A 160 -0.98 0.13 4.21
N ALA A 161 -0.85 1.29 4.84
CA ALA A 161 -1.19 1.49 6.24
C ALA A 161 -2.70 1.31 6.50
N HIS A 162 -3.56 1.80 5.61
CA HIS A 162 -5.01 1.59 5.68
C HIS A 162 -5.41 0.12 5.54
N LEU A 163 -4.79 -0.62 4.59
CA LEU A 163 -4.97 -2.08 4.48
C LEU A 163 -4.59 -2.76 5.80
N THR A 164 -3.41 -2.43 6.32
CA THR A 164 -2.85 -2.97 7.57
C THR A 164 -3.73 -2.68 8.79
N ARG A 165 -4.29 -1.47 8.89
CA ARG A 165 -5.19 -1.09 9.99
C ARG A 165 -6.47 -1.94 9.99
N ARG A 166 -6.98 -2.27 8.81
CA ARG A 166 -8.32 -2.84 8.66
C ARG A 166 -8.37 -4.36 8.84
N VAL A 167 -7.25 -5.05 8.71
CA VAL A 167 -7.20 -6.50 8.92
C VAL A 167 -7.43 -6.87 10.39
N GLU A 168 -8.17 -7.92 10.67
CA GLU A 168 -8.60 -8.26 12.03
C GLU A 168 -7.50 -8.91 12.89
N TYR A 169 -6.51 -9.54 12.26
CA TYR A 169 -5.46 -10.30 12.94
C TYR A 169 -4.07 -10.04 12.35
N LEU A 170 -3.04 -10.33 13.14
CA LEU A 170 -1.64 -10.24 12.72
C LEU A 170 -1.30 -11.28 11.66
N CYS A 171 -0.39 -10.96 10.75
CA CYS A 171 0.02 -11.85 9.66
C CYS A 171 -1.09 -12.19 8.65
N HIS A 172 -2.16 -11.37 8.61
CA HIS A 172 -3.09 -11.39 7.49
C HIS A 172 -2.36 -11.07 6.18
N ILE A 173 -2.84 -11.59 5.05
CA ILE A 173 -2.17 -11.42 3.74
C ILE A 173 -2.05 -9.94 3.29
N LEU A 174 -3.03 -9.12 3.67
CA LEU A 174 -3.03 -7.66 3.48
C LEU A 174 -2.31 -6.87 4.59
N ASP A 175 -1.73 -7.55 5.59
CA ASP A 175 -0.96 -6.90 6.65
C ASP A 175 0.42 -6.50 6.13
N ALA A 176 0.55 -5.23 5.77
CA ALA A 176 1.72 -4.63 5.17
C ALA A 176 2.70 -4.06 6.22
N SER A 177 2.61 -4.49 7.50
CA SER A 177 3.43 -3.96 8.61
C SER A 177 4.95 -4.07 8.41
N LEU A 178 5.42 -4.96 7.52
CA LEU A 178 6.84 -5.04 7.15
C LEU A 178 7.36 -3.70 6.60
N TYR A 179 6.52 -2.96 5.88
CA TYR A 179 6.89 -1.67 5.31
C TYR A 179 6.89 -0.55 6.35
N ALA A 180 6.09 -0.67 7.42
CA ALA A 180 6.20 0.19 8.60
C ALA A 180 7.59 0.03 9.24
N PHE A 181 8.06 -1.22 9.37
CA PHE A 181 9.40 -1.51 9.87
C PHE A 181 10.48 -0.85 9.01
N TYR A 182 10.45 -1.05 7.69
CA TYR A 182 11.43 -0.43 6.79
C TYR A 182 11.39 1.11 6.86
N SER A 183 10.19 1.70 6.89
CA SER A 183 10.02 3.16 7.00
C SER A 183 10.61 3.70 8.29
N CYS A 184 10.35 3.06 9.44
CA CYS A 184 10.89 3.50 10.73
C CYS A 184 12.41 3.28 10.82
N ARG A 185 12.92 2.17 10.28
CA ARG A 185 14.36 1.87 10.26
C ARG A 185 15.10 2.92 9.44
N SER A 186 14.65 3.21 8.23
CA SER A 186 15.28 4.23 7.38
C SER A 186 15.16 5.65 7.95
N ALA A 187 14.12 5.93 8.73
CA ALA A 187 13.95 7.23 9.38
C ALA A 187 14.80 7.41 10.65
N PHE A 188 14.95 6.38 11.47
CA PHE A 188 15.42 6.53 12.86
C PHE A 188 16.58 5.62 13.27
N GLU A 189 16.93 4.61 12.46
CA GLU A 189 18.05 3.70 12.74
C GLU A 189 19.23 3.89 11.77
N GLU A 190 18.96 4.43 10.57
CA GLU A 190 19.94 4.52 9.50
C GLU A 190 20.37 5.97 9.24
N GLY A 191 21.67 6.23 9.34
CA GLY A 191 22.25 7.50 8.88
C GLY A 191 21.72 8.73 9.64
N PRO A 192 21.85 9.93 9.05
CA PRO A 192 21.25 11.15 9.59
C PRO A 192 19.74 11.18 9.36
N LEU A 193 19.01 12.00 10.13
CA LEU A 193 17.59 12.24 9.89
C LEU A 193 17.37 12.85 8.49
N ILE A 194 16.44 12.26 7.74
CA ILE A 194 16.00 12.71 6.42
C ILE A 194 14.51 13.05 6.51
N GLU A 195 14.13 14.26 6.10
CA GLU A 195 12.76 14.79 6.27
C GLU A 195 11.73 13.85 5.63
N GLU A 196 11.99 13.39 4.41
CA GLU A 196 11.12 12.51 3.64
C GLU A 196 10.97 11.11 4.27
N ALA A 197 12.04 10.59 4.87
CA ALA A 197 12.00 9.31 5.58
C ALA A 197 11.14 9.43 6.85
N VAL A 198 11.31 10.53 7.60
CA VAL A 198 10.49 10.82 8.79
C VAL A 198 9.01 10.99 8.40
N ARG A 199 8.71 11.73 7.34
CA ARG A 199 7.34 11.88 6.82
C ARG A 199 6.72 10.53 6.48
N THR A 200 7.47 9.65 5.81
CA THR A 200 7.03 8.28 5.49
C THR A 200 6.75 7.48 6.77
N ALA A 201 7.63 7.55 7.78
CA ALA A 201 7.39 6.88 9.06
C ALA A 201 6.15 7.44 9.79
N CYS A 202 5.92 8.75 9.73
CA CYS A 202 4.73 9.39 10.32
C CYS A 202 3.44 8.82 9.74
N ILE A 203 3.38 8.54 8.44
CA ILE A 203 2.20 7.95 7.77
C ILE A 203 1.80 6.62 8.41
N TRP A 204 2.77 5.77 8.72
CA TRP A 204 2.52 4.48 9.37
C TRP A 204 1.96 4.64 10.79
N TYR A 205 2.46 5.62 11.56
CA TYR A 205 1.88 5.91 12.87
C TYR A 205 0.47 6.49 12.75
N ILE A 206 0.26 7.44 11.83
CA ILE A 206 -1.02 8.12 11.64
C ILE A 206 -2.13 7.13 11.26
N TYR A 207 -1.85 6.23 10.32
CA TYR A 207 -2.89 5.37 9.75
C TYR A 207 -2.87 3.94 10.27
N ALA A 208 -1.78 3.47 10.87
CA ALA A 208 -1.65 2.10 11.37
C ALA A 208 -0.89 2.00 12.71
N GLY A 209 -0.77 3.09 13.49
CA GLY A 209 0.05 3.15 14.71
C GLY A 209 -0.29 2.06 15.73
N GLN A 210 -1.58 1.77 15.92
CA GLN A 210 -2.03 0.68 16.77
C GLN A 210 -1.48 -0.69 16.33
N ARG A 211 -1.45 -0.97 15.03
CA ARG A 211 -0.90 -2.23 14.51
C ARG A 211 0.63 -2.28 14.62
N VAL A 212 1.31 -1.16 14.38
CA VAL A 212 2.76 -1.05 14.59
C VAL A 212 3.12 -1.36 16.05
N TRP A 213 2.34 -0.83 17.00
CA TRP A 213 2.48 -1.09 18.43
C TRP A 213 2.27 -2.57 18.76
N GLU A 214 1.18 -3.18 18.31
CA GLU A 214 0.88 -4.60 18.52
C GLU A 214 2.01 -5.51 18.02
N ASN A 215 2.56 -5.23 16.84
CA ASN A 215 3.70 -5.96 16.30
C ASN A 215 4.93 -5.87 17.21
N CYS A 216 5.20 -4.68 17.77
CA CYS A 216 6.28 -4.46 18.74
C CYS A 216 6.06 -5.19 20.06
N GLN A 217 4.80 -5.28 20.54
CA GLN A 217 4.47 -6.00 21.76
C GLN A 217 4.69 -7.51 21.63
N VAL A 218 4.32 -8.09 20.49
CA VAL A 218 4.49 -9.53 20.25
C VAL A 218 5.88 -9.93 19.77
N GLY A 219 6.76 -8.96 19.49
CA GLY A 219 8.10 -9.26 19.00
C GLY A 219 8.09 -9.79 17.55
N ARG A 220 7.17 -9.30 16.69
CA ARG A 220 6.92 -9.92 15.38
C ARG A 220 8.18 -9.94 14.53
N LEU A 221 8.54 -11.12 14.03
CA LEU A 221 9.61 -11.33 13.08
C LEU A 221 9.05 -11.48 11.65
N PHE A 222 9.66 -10.80 10.69
CA PHE A 222 9.30 -10.87 9.27
C PHE A 222 10.34 -11.65 8.45
N GLY A 223 9.93 -12.79 7.90
CA GLY A 223 10.81 -13.71 7.17
C GLY A 223 11.73 -14.50 8.10
N ASP A 224 12.87 -14.93 7.57
CA ASP A 224 13.76 -15.86 8.28
C ASP A 224 14.63 -15.17 9.34
N GLU A 225 15.00 -15.92 10.38
CA GLU A 225 15.84 -15.43 11.49
C GLU A 225 17.24 -15.00 11.05
N ASP A 226 17.76 -15.61 9.99
CA ASP A 226 19.13 -15.39 9.51
C ASP A 226 19.28 -14.12 8.64
N GLN A 227 18.18 -13.42 8.35
CA GLN A 227 18.22 -12.22 7.54
C GLN A 227 18.87 -11.06 8.29
N THR A 228 19.83 -10.39 7.66
CA THR A 228 20.57 -9.27 8.25
C THR A 228 20.27 -7.96 7.50
N PRO A 229 19.84 -6.89 8.19
CA PRO A 229 19.51 -6.87 9.61
C PRO A 229 18.20 -7.63 9.88
N ARG A 230 18.07 -8.16 11.09
CA ARG A 230 16.85 -8.86 11.53
C ARG A 230 15.66 -7.91 11.40
N ARG A 231 14.62 -8.40 10.74
CA ARG A 231 13.39 -7.64 10.46
C ARG A 231 12.35 -7.96 11.54
N ASP A 232 12.65 -7.56 12.76
CA ASP A 232 11.81 -7.76 13.93
C ASP A 232 11.24 -6.44 14.47
N MET A 233 10.02 -6.48 14.98
CA MET A 233 9.41 -5.35 15.66
C MET A 233 9.35 -5.70 17.14
N HIS A 234 10.09 -4.96 17.96
CA HIS A 234 10.11 -5.16 19.42
C HIS A 234 10.05 -3.82 20.15
N MET A 235 9.79 -3.90 21.46
CA MET A 235 9.56 -2.74 22.32
C MET A 235 10.73 -1.75 22.39
N ASP A 236 11.97 -2.20 22.28
CA ASP A 236 13.13 -1.27 22.25
C ASP A 236 13.18 -0.47 20.95
N ARG A 237 12.85 -1.08 19.81
CA ARG A 237 12.69 -0.36 18.53
C ARG A 237 11.55 0.63 18.59
N TRP A 238 10.41 0.26 19.17
CA TRP A 238 9.30 1.19 19.38
C TRP A 238 9.74 2.45 20.15
N ARG A 239 10.44 2.28 21.28
CA ARG A 239 10.95 3.40 22.08
C ARG A 239 11.95 4.25 21.29
N LEU A 240 12.88 3.60 20.60
CA LEU A 240 13.86 4.26 19.74
C LEU A 240 13.18 5.13 18.67
N TRP A 241 12.19 4.57 17.95
CA TRP A 241 11.48 5.28 16.90
C TRP A 241 10.62 6.43 17.45
N LYS A 242 9.99 6.25 18.61
CA LYS A 242 9.27 7.31 19.33
C LYS A 242 10.19 8.48 19.70
N ASP A 243 11.39 8.19 20.20
CA ASP A 243 12.36 9.23 20.53
C ASP A 243 12.96 9.87 19.27
N GLY A 244 13.10 9.09 18.18
CA GLY A 244 13.40 9.60 16.84
C GLY A 244 12.38 10.61 16.33
N LEU A 245 11.08 10.35 16.48
CA LEU A 245 10.01 11.31 16.13
C LEU A 245 10.12 12.61 16.93
N LYS A 246 10.38 12.54 18.24
CA LYS A 246 10.58 13.74 19.07
C LYS A 246 11.81 14.54 18.67
N THR A 247 12.88 13.85 18.28
CA THR A 247 14.12 14.48 17.81
C THR A 247 13.86 15.19 16.49
N ALA A 248 13.21 14.52 15.55
CA ALA A 248 12.79 15.10 14.27
C ALA A 248 11.85 16.31 14.45
N GLN A 249 11.00 16.30 15.48
CA GLN A 249 10.16 17.46 15.83
C GLN A 249 10.99 18.71 16.15
N SER A 250 12.18 18.56 16.72
CA SER A 250 13.07 19.69 17.01
C SER A 250 13.95 20.10 15.83
N GLU A 251 14.18 19.20 14.87
CA GLU A 251 15.09 19.44 13.74
C GLU A 251 14.39 20.01 12.51
N PHE A 252 13.22 19.49 12.13
CA PHE A 252 12.54 19.89 10.90
C PHE A 252 11.54 21.02 11.17
N LEU A 253 11.74 22.20 10.59
CA LEU A 253 10.90 23.36 10.89
C LEU A 253 9.68 23.52 9.96
N ARG A 254 9.61 22.73 8.88
CA ARG A 254 8.55 22.83 7.89
C ARG A 254 7.19 22.49 8.50
N GLU A 255 6.22 23.38 8.34
CA GLU A 255 4.88 23.24 8.95
C GLU A 255 4.19 21.93 8.57
N SER A 256 4.20 21.56 7.28
CA SER A 256 3.58 20.31 6.82
C SER A 256 4.22 19.06 7.44
N THR A 257 5.52 19.07 7.70
CA THR A 257 6.23 17.97 8.37
C THR A 257 5.98 17.99 9.88
N GLN A 258 6.01 19.16 10.51
CA GLN A 258 5.66 19.34 11.92
C GLN A 258 4.26 18.83 12.24
N GLU A 259 3.30 19.12 11.36
CA GLU A 259 1.92 18.65 11.51
C GLU A 259 1.82 17.11 11.43
N MET A 260 2.56 16.48 10.51
CA MET A 260 2.61 15.02 10.43
C MET A 260 3.26 14.40 11.68
N ILE A 261 4.37 14.96 12.18
CA ILE A 261 5.03 14.49 13.40
C ILE A 261 4.09 14.63 14.60
N ARG A 262 3.37 15.75 14.73
CA ARG A 262 2.39 15.96 15.80
C ARG A 262 1.29 14.90 15.77
N LYS A 263 0.67 14.66 14.60
CA LYS A 263 -0.34 13.61 14.43
C LYS A 263 0.21 12.22 14.72
N ALA A 264 1.42 11.91 14.26
CA ALA A 264 2.08 10.63 14.53
C ALA A 264 2.32 10.41 16.03
N LEU A 265 2.80 11.43 16.75
CA LEU A 265 2.97 11.38 18.21
C LEU A 265 1.64 11.20 18.94
N GLU A 266 0.56 11.83 18.48
CA GLU A 266 -0.79 11.61 19.03
C GLU A 266 -1.25 10.16 18.87
N GLU A 267 -1.05 9.54 17.70
CA GLU A 267 -1.40 8.13 17.48
C GLU A 267 -0.49 7.16 18.26
N VAL A 268 0.80 7.49 18.42
CA VAL A 268 1.72 6.74 19.30
C VAL A 268 1.20 6.74 20.74
N GLU A 269 0.80 7.90 21.25
CA GLU A 269 0.24 8.02 22.60
C GLU A 269 -1.11 7.28 22.74
N LYS A 270 -1.98 7.31 21.72
CA LYS A 270 -3.23 6.53 21.72
C LYS A 270 -2.96 5.04 21.77
N ALA A 271 -2.03 4.54 20.95
CA ALA A 271 -1.70 3.12 20.88
C ALA A 271 -1.15 2.57 22.21
N GLU A 272 -0.27 3.32 22.88
CA GLU A 272 0.28 2.93 24.18
C GLU A 272 -0.76 2.91 25.31
N HIS A 273 -1.80 3.73 25.21
CA HIS A 273 -2.79 3.92 26.28
C HIS A 273 -4.17 3.30 25.98
N GLY A 274 -4.35 2.67 24.81
CA GLY A 274 -5.59 2.02 24.39
C GLY A 274 -6.78 2.98 24.23
N LYS A 275 -6.53 4.17 23.68
CA LYS A 275 -7.54 5.24 23.51
C LYS A 275 -8.08 5.32 22.08
#